data_AF-A0A2G5W1L9-F1
#
_entry.id   AF-A0A2G5W1L9-F1
#
_cell.length_a   1.000
_cell.length_b   1.000
_cell.length_c   1.000
_cell.angle_alpha   90.00
_cell.angle_beta   90.00
_cell.angle_gamma   90.00
#
_symmetry.space_group_name_H-M   'P 1'
#
loop_
_entity.id
_entity.type
_entity.pdbx_description
1 polymer ?
#
loop_
_entity_poly.entity_id
_entity_poly.type
_entity_poly.pdbx_seq_one_letter_code
_entity_poly.pdbx_strand_id
1 'polypeptide(L)' 'MKTTTGLYLFFIAIHLINLANITLFKGEWNGITMWLSTALFIAGTAYYAFNKSTTRKGE' A
#
# COMPACT_ATOMS: atom_id res chain seq x y z
N MET A 1 4.38 10.93 13.30
CA MET A 1 3.38 9.86 13.61
C MET A 1 2.27 9.75 12.57
N LYS A 2 1.66 10.84 12.07
CA LYS A 2 0.55 10.79 11.08
C LYS A 2 0.89 10.08 9.75
N THR A 3 2.11 10.22 9.25
CA THR A 3 2.53 9.65 7.96
C THR A 3 2.75 8.15 8.00
N THR A 4 3.27 7.64 9.12
CA THR A 4 3.54 6.21 9.32
C THR A 4 2.24 5.42 9.46
N THR A 5 1.21 6.01 10.10
CA THR A 5 -0.13 5.42 10.16
C THR A 5 -0.75 5.27 8.76
N GLY A 6 -0.54 6.24 7.88
CA GLY A 6 -0.99 6.16 6.48
C GLY A 6 -0.36 4.98 5.73
N LEU A 7 0.95 4.78 5.88
CA LEU A 7 1.65 3.61 5.29
C LEU A 7 1.10 2.27 5.79
N TYR A 8 0.85 2.15 7.09
CA TYR A 8 0.27 0.92 7.65
C TYR A 8 -1.11 0.61 7.05
N LEU A 9 -1.91 1.64 6.73
CA LEU A 9 -3.20 1.47 6.09
C LEU A 9 -3.08 0.87 4.67
N PHE A 10 -2.08 1.30 3.89
CA PHE A 10 -1.77 0.71 2.60
C PHE A 10 -1.31 -0.75 2.73
N PHE A 11 -0.47 -1.07 3.72
CA PHE A 11 -0.02 -2.44 3.96
C PHE A 11 -1.16 -3.38 4.36
N ILE A 12 -2.08 -2.91 5.21
CA ILE A 12 -3.27 -3.68 5.58
C ILE A 12 -4.13 -3.95 4.35
N ALA A 13 -4.35 -2.96 3.49
CA ALA A 13 -5.10 -3.14 2.24
C ALA A 13 -4.45 -4.20 1.32
N ILE A 14 -3.12 -4.15 1.14
CA ILE A 14 -2.37 -5.14 0.35
C ILE A 14 -2.56 -6.56 0.89
N HIS A 15 -2.52 -6.72 2.22
CA HIS A 15 -2.70 -8.03 2.85
C HIS A 15 -4.14 -8.54 2.72
N LEU A 16 -5.14 -7.68 2.88
CA LEU A 16 -6.54 -8.04 2.71
C LEU A 16 -6.86 -8.47 1.28
N ILE A 17 -6.32 -7.78 0.28
CA ILE A 17 -6.51 -8.13 -1.13
C ILE A 17 -5.87 -9.49 -1.43
N ASN A 18 -4.64 -9.73 -0.96
CA ASN A 18 -3.99 -11.03 -1.13
C ASN A 18 -4.76 -12.16 -0.44
N LEU A 19 -5.21 -11.91 0.80
CA LEU A 19 -5.98 -12.89 1.54
C LEU A 19 -7.28 -13.22 0.82
N ALA A 20 -8.04 -12.19 0.39
CA ALA A 20 -9.27 -12.38 -0.38
C ALA A 20 -9.02 -13.13 -1.70
N ASN A 21 -7.94 -12.81 -2.42
CA ASN A 21 -7.56 -13.52 -3.65
C ASN A 21 -7.31 -15.02 -3.40
N ILE A 22 -6.59 -15.36 -2.33
CA ILE A 22 -6.28 -16.76 -2.01
C ILE A 22 -7.51 -17.48 -1.47
N THR A 23 -8.30 -16.86 -0.59
CA THR A 23 -9.43 -17.51 0.10
C THR A 23 -10.69 -17.59 -0.75
N LEU A 24 -11.03 -16.53 -1.50
CA LEU A 24 -12.29 -16.44 -2.26
C LEU A 24 -12.09 -16.82 -3.73
N PHE A 25 -10.97 -16.43 -4.32
CA PHE A 25 -10.70 -16.61 -5.75
C PHE A 25 -9.72 -17.74 -6.06
N LYS A 26 -9.33 -18.53 -5.03
CA LYS A 26 -8.41 -19.67 -5.15
C LYS A 26 -7.10 -19.35 -5.88
N GLY A 27 -6.68 -18.08 -5.85
CA GLY A 27 -5.47 -17.62 -6.53
C GLY A 27 -5.59 -17.49 -8.05
N GLU A 28 -6.76 -17.56 -8.67
CA GLU A 28 -6.93 -17.35 -10.11
C GLU A 28 -6.47 -15.94 -10.55
N TRP A 29 -6.60 -14.96 -9.66
CA TRP A 29 -6.27 -13.55 -9.93
C TRP A 29 -4.90 -13.14 -9.38
N ASN A 30 -3.98 -14.10 -9.18
CA ASN A 30 -2.68 -13.83 -8.54
C ASN A 30 -1.86 -12.76 -9.28
N GLY A 31 -1.83 -12.80 -10.62
CA GLY A 31 -1.14 -11.79 -11.42
C GLY A 31 -1.69 -10.37 -11.20
N ILE A 32 -3.02 -10.22 -11.22
CA ILE A 32 -3.70 -8.92 -11.06
C ILE A 32 -3.56 -8.44 -9.61
N THR A 33 -3.69 -9.34 -8.64
CA THR A 33 -3.52 -9.05 -7.21
C THR A 33 -2.11 -8.58 -6.89
N MET A 34 -1.10 -9.21 -7.48
CA MET A 34 0.30 -8.81 -7.34
C MET A 34 0.56 -7.44 -7.99
N TRP A 35 0.00 -7.19 -9.17
CA TRP A 35 0.12 -5.90 -9.84
C TRP A 35 -0.53 -4.78 -9.01
N LEU A 36 -1.74 -5.02 -8.50
CA LEU A 36 -2.46 -4.08 -7.62
C LEU A 36 -1.70 -3.83 -6.31
N SER A 37 -1.14 -4.88 -5.72
CA SER A 37 -0.31 -4.78 -4.51
C SER A 37 0.93 -3.91 -4.74
N THR A 38 1.57 -4.07 -5.90
CA THR A 38 2.74 -3.28 -6.31
C THR A 38 2.37 -1.81 -6.51
N ALA A 39 1.24 -1.54 -7.18
CA ALA A 39 0.74 -0.17 -7.38
C ALA A 39 0.42 0.52 -6.04
N LEU A 40 -0.26 -0.18 -5.12
CA LEU A 40 -0.55 0.30 -3.76
C LEU A 40 0.73 0.58 -2.96
N PHE A 41 1.74 -0.27 -3.09
CA PHE A 41 3.02 -0.09 -2.42
C PHE A 41 3.76 1.16 -2.94
N ILE A 42 3.81 1.35 -4.27
CA ILE A 42 4.40 2.55 -4.88
C ILE A 42 3.63 3.80 -4.47
N ALA A 43 2.30 3.78 -4.51
CA ALA A 43 1.46 4.90 -4.10
C ALA A 43 1.67 5.26 -2.62
N GLY A 44 1.70 4.27 -1.72
CA GLY A 44 2.00 4.49 -0.30
C GLY A 44 3.40 5.06 -0.08
N THR A 45 4.40 4.56 -0.81
CA THR A 45 5.78 5.05 -0.74
C THR A 45 5.90 6.49 -1.24
N ALA A 46 5.27 6.82 -2.37
CA ALA A 46 5.23 8.17 -2.91
C ALA A 46 4.50 9.13 -1.97
N TYR A 47 3.37 8.73 -1.41
CA TYR A 47 2.62 9.50 -0.41
C TYR A 47 3.47 9.80 0.83
N TYR A 48 4.17 8.79 1.34
CA TYR A 48 5.06 8.96 2.48
C TYR A 48 6.25 9.87 2.16
N ALA A 49 6.89 9.68 1.00
CA ALA A 49 8.01 10.51 0.56
C ALA A 49 7.62 11.98 0.40
N PHE A 50 6.46 12.26 -0.20
CA PHE A 50 5.94 13.61 -0.40
C PHE A 50 5.53 14.30 0.90
N ASN A 51 4.86 13.59 1.81
CA ASN A 51 4.54 14.17 3.12
C ASN A 51 5.80 14.39 3.97
N LYS A 52 6.80 13.51 3.89
CA LYS A 52 8.06 13.66 4.63
C LYS A 52 8.88 14.84 4.10
N SER A 53 8.89 15.09 2.79
CA SER A 53 9.59 16.26 2.22
C SER A 53 8.90 17.57 2.55
N THR A 54 7.57 17.59 2.64
CA THR A 54 6.79 18.78 3.05
C THR A 54 7.07 19.18 4.49
N THR A 55 7.25 18.23 5.42
CA THR A 55 7.64 18.54 6.81
C THR A 55 9.05 19.12 6.91
N ARG A 56 9.96 18.82 5.97
CA ARG A 56 11.36 19.26 6.01
C ARG A 56 11.61 20.64 5.40
N LYS A 57 10.63 21.24 4.72
CA LYS A 57 10.74 22.57 4.08
C LYS A 57 10.19 23.71 4.96
N GLY A 58 9.74 23.39 6.18
CA GLY A 58 9.20 24.34 7.16
C GLY A 58 10.03 24.50 8.43
N GLU A 59 11.25 23.95 8.47
CA GLU A 59 12.27 24.22 9.51
C GLU A 59 13.37 25.11 8.95
#